data_AF-A0A3D8IG83-F1
#
_entry.id   AF-A0A3D8IG83-F1
#
_cell.length_a   1.000
_cell.length_b   1.000
_cell.length_c   1.000
_cell.angle_alpha   90.00
_cell.angle_beta   90.00
_cell.angle_gamma   90.00
#
_symmetry.space_group_name_H-M   'P 1'
#
loop_
_entity.id
_entity.type
_entity.pdbx_description
1 polymer ?
#
loop_
_entity_poly.entity_id
_entity_poly.type
_entity_poly.pdbx_seq_one_letter_code
_entity_poly.pdbx_strand_id
1 'polypeptide(L)'
;MLNLISILFYRKIHKDELIFTDLVLSVGDACKPAFHLQESRLRRFATPIDWMKHYELNDVTLMFQYNFSGFFENFYEDTTQNTGNNCRYIVDSKNTMVSIHAFPKDKDIQVQYPLFISTMKRRFERMKSAIKNAQHILFVSAREFDVQAFRDFLITMQSYHNANYTLLNLRHIPEQKLQR
;
A
#
# COMPACT_ATOMS: atom_id res chain seq x y z
N MET A 1 -24.15 -5.51 15.25
CA MET A 1 -24.56 -4.28 14.54
C MET A 1 -24.47 -3.14 15.55
N LEU A 2 -23.46 -2.28 15.48
CA LEU A 2 -23.30 -1.17 16.45
C LEU A 2 -24.39 -0.12 16.20
N ASN A 3 -25.08 0.30 17.25
CA ASN A 3 -26.15 1.31 17.21
C ASN A 3 -25.56 2.68 16.81
N LEU A 4 -26.27 3.46 15.98
CA LEU A 4 -25.85 4.80 15.59
C LEU A 4 -25.60 5.72 16.80
N ILE A 5 -26.41 5.57 17.86
CA ILE A 5 -26.27 6.27 19.13
C ILE A 5 -24.97 5.87 19.84
N SER A 6 -24.59 4.58 19.80
CA SER A 6 -23.34 4.13 20.42
C SER A 6 -22.12 4.63 19.65
N ILE A 7 -22.19 4.77 18.32
CA ILE A 7 -21.09 5.33 17.51
C ILE A 7 -20.92 6.83 17.80
N LEU A 8 -22.01 7.60 17.88
CA LEU A 8 -21.95 9.03 18.19
C LEU A 8 -21.41 9.27 19.61
N PHE A 9 -21.85 8.45 20.57
CA PHE A 9 -21.35 8.53 21.94
C PHE A 9 -19.87 8.13 22.03
N TYR A 10 -19.46 7.05 21.35
CA TYR A 10 -18.06 6.64 21.26
C TYR A 10 -17.19 7.74 20.63
N ARG A 11 -17.64 8.34 19.53
CA ARG A 11 -16.94 9.48 18.88
C ARG A 11 -16.82 10.70 19.79
N LYS A 12 -17.80 10.93 20.66
CA LYS A 12 -17.79 12.05 21.62
C LYS A 12 -16.77 11.82 22.73
N ILE A 13 -16.67 10.59 23.24
CA ILE A 13 -15.74 10.22 24.31
C ILE A 13 -14.31 10.12 23.79
N HIS A 14 -14.11 9.46 22.65
CA HIS A 14 -12.79 9.17 22.08
C HIS A 14 -12.41 10.16 20.97
N LYS A 15 -12.84 11.42 21.10
CA LYS A 15 -12.66 12.44 20.04
C LYS A 15 -11.19 12.59 19.64
N ASP A 16 -10.29 12.49 20.60
CA ASP A 16 -8.84 12.64 20.40
C ASP A 16 -8.19 11.41 19.75
N GLU A 17 -8.90 10.28 19.68
CA GLU A 17 -8.47 9.06 19.01
C GLU A 17 -9.00 8.96 17.56
N LEU A 18 -9.85 9.89 17.13
CA LEU A 18 -10.45 9.88 15.80
C LEU A 18 -9.49 10.46 14.76
N ILE A 19 -9.25 9.69 13.70
CA ILE A 19 -8.58 10.18 12.49
C ILE A 19 -9.64 10.64 11.49
N PHE A 20 -9.67 11.93 11.20
CA PHE A 20 -10.48 12.48 10.12
C PHE A 20 -9.78 12.29 8.77
N THR A 21 -10.45 11.63 7.82
CA THR A 21 -9.88 11.33 6.50
C THR A 21 -10.97 11.21 5.44
N ASP A 22 -10.67 11.63 4.22
CA ASP A 22 -11.51 11.49 3.02
C ASP A 22 -10.95 10.48 2.00
N LEU A 23 -9.71 10.04 2.20
CA LEU A 23 -9.03 9.02 1.41
C LEU A 23 -8.14 8.13 2.27
N VAL A 24 -8.40 6.83 2.26
CA VAL A 24 -7.56 5.82 2.91
C VAL A 24 -6.86 4.96 1.86
N LEU A 25 -5.53 4.86 1.96
CA LEU A 25 -4.69 4.07 1.06
C LEU A 25 -3.78 3.13 1.85
N SER A 26 -3.52 1.94 1.30
CA SER A 26 -2.50 1.06 1.83
C SER A 26 -1.11 1.42 1.27
N VAL A 27 -0.10 1.40 2.14
CA VAL A 27 1.32 1.46 1.77
C VAL A 27 2.16 0.45 2.57
N GLY A 28 1.51 -0.55 3.17
CA GLY A 28 2.19 -1.57 3.95
C GLY A 28 2.48 -2.85 3.20
N ASP A 29 3.55 -3.52 3.63
CA ASP A 29 4.10 -4.69 2.95
C ASP A 29 3.12 -5.88 2.95
N ALA A 30 3.24 -6.69 1.88
CA ALA A 30 2.62 -7.99 1.73
C ALA A 30 1.09 -8.05 1.81
N CYS A 31 0.40 -7.13 1.13
CA CYS A 31 -1.06 -7.07 0.91
C CYS A 31 -1.98 -7.05 2.15
N LYS A 32 -1.47 -7.32 3.36
CA LYS A 32 -2.26 -7.42 4.61
C LYS A 32 -3.04 -6.14 4.90
N PRO A 33 -2.46 -4.93 4.85
CA PRO A 33 -3.25 -3.75 5.17
C PRO A 33 -4.30 -3.47 4.11
N ALA A 34 -4.02 -3.72 2.82
CA ALA A 34 -5.01 -3.61 1.76
C ALA A 34 -6.19 -4.59 1.94
N PHE A 35 -5.91 -5.83 2.40
CA PHE A 35 -6.93 -6.81 2.74
C PHE A 35 -7.81 -6.33 3.91
N HIS A 36 -7.23 -5.89 5.02
CA HIS A 36 -8.01 -5.41 6.17
C HIS A 36 -8.79 -4.11 5.88
N LEU A 37 -8.24 -3.22 5.05
CA LEU A 37 -8.97 -2.05 4.57
C LEU A 37 -10.16 -2.45 3.70
N GLN A 38 -10.07 -3.54 2.93
CA GLN A 38 -11.21 -4.06 2.17
C GLN A 38 -12.29 -4.63 3.10
N GLU A 39 -11.91 -5.48 4.05
CA GLU A 39 -12.85 -6.09 5.01
C GLU A 39 -13.60 -5.04 5.84
N SER A 40 -12.90 -3.95 6.19
CA SER A 40 -13.49 -2.80 6.91
C SER A 40 -14.20 -1.79 6.01
N ARG A 41 -14.29 -2.04 4.69
CA ARG A 41 -14.89 -1.14 3.68
C ARG A 41 -14.25 0.25 3.59
N LEU A 42 -13.00 0.38 4.03
CA LEU A 42 -12.20 1.60 3.93
C LEU A 42 -11.46 1.69 2.58
N ARG A 43 -11.19 0.56 1.92
CA ARG A 43 -10.51 0.54 0.61
C ARG A 43 -11.49 0.82 -0.53
N ARG A 44 -11.38 2.01 -1.13
CA ARG A 44 -12.26 2.43 -2.24
C ARG A 44 -11.87 1.84 -3.60
N PHE A 45 -10.58 1.57 -3.81
CA PHE A 45 -10.05 0.99 -5.05
C PHE A 45 -8.71 0.30 -4.78
N ALA A 46 -8.25 -0.51 -5.73
CA ALA A 46 -6.94 -1.14 -5.67
C ALA A 46 -5.83 -0.20 -6.18
N THR A 47 -4.77 -0.06 -5.40
CA THR A 47 -3.52 0.59 -5.83
C THR A 47 -2.57 -0.44 -6.46
N PRO A 48 -1.48 -0.04 -7.14
CA PRO A 48 -0.43 -0.98 -7.54
C PRO A 48 0.20 -1.68 -6.33
N ILE A 49 0.43 -0.93 -5.26
CA ILE A 49 1.16 -1.34 -4.06
C ILE A 49 0.39 -2.38 -3.23
N ASP A 50 -0.95 -2.36 -3.26
CA ASP A 50 -1.80 -3.36 -2.59
C ASP A 50 -1.45 -4.82 -2.96
N TRP A 51 -0.77 -5.04 -4.09
CA TRP A 51 -0.47 -6.36 -4.66
C TRP A 51 1.03 -6.68 -4.68
N MET A 52 1.85 -5.86 -4.03
CA MET A 52 3.30 -5.98 -4.03
C MET A 52 3.82 -6.42 -2.66
N LYS A 53 4.99 -7.07 -2.66
CA LYS A 53 5.75 -7.41 -1.46
C LYS A 53 7.16 -6.85 -1.53
N HIS A 54 7.84 -6.82 -0.39
CA HIS A 54 9.28 -6.54 -0.25
C HIS A 54 9.70 -5.21 -0.87
N TYR A 55 8.84 -4.20 -0.75
CA TYR A 55 9.14 -2.85 -1.19
C TYR A 55 9.22 -1.89 0.01
N GLU A 56 10.03 -0.86 -0.15
CA GLU A 56 10.19 0.21 0.81
C GLU A 56 9.29 1.39 0.49
N LEU A 57 9.05 2.26 1.48
CA LEU A 57 8.29 3.49 1.23
C LEU A 57 8.96 4.37 0.16
N ASN A 58 10.29 4.32 0.07
CA ASN A 58 11.03 5.00 -0.98
C ASN A 58 10.68 4.47 -2.38
N ASP A 59 10.34 3.19 -2.53
CA ASP A 59 9.90 2.69 -3.84
C ASP A 59 8.57 3.32 -4.27
N VAL A 60 7.68 3.54 -3.30
CA VAL A 60 6.42 4.25 -3.54
C VAL A 60 6.68 5.69 -3.94
N THR A 61 7.57 6.41 -3.24
CA THR A 61 7.89 7.81 -3.59
C THR A 61 8.53 7.90 -4.98
N LEU A 62 9.43 6.98 -5.34
CA LEU A 62 10.04 6.91 -6.66
C LEU A 62 9.01 6.67 -7.77
N MET A 63 7.94 5.91 -7.52
CA MET A 63 6.85 5.77 -8.48
C MET A 63 6.14 7.11 -8.76
N PHE A 64 5.98 7.98 -7.75
CA PHE A 64 5.45 9.33 -7.96
C PHE A 64 6.45 10.24 -8.68
N GLN A 65 7.72 10.21 -8.27
CA GLN A 65 8.78 11.04 -8.86
C GLN A 65 9.01 10.73 -10.34
N TYR A 66 9.04 9.44 -10.70
CA TYR A 66 9.25 8.99 -12.08
C TYR A 66 7.95 8.70 -12.83
N ASN A 67 6.81 9.12 -12.29
CA ASN A 67 5.49 8.95 -12.91
C ASN A 67 5.25 7.51 -13.42
N PHE A 68 5.51 6.52 -12.56
CA PHE A 68 5.40 5.09 -12.82
C PHE A 68 6.45 4.49 -13.78
N SER A 69 7.37 5.29 -14.33
CA SER A 69 8.52 4.74 -15.08
C SER A 69 9.45 3.96 -14.16
N GLY A 70 10.00 2.86 -14.68
CA GLY A 70 10.84 1.93 -13.94
C GLY A 70 10.08 0.84 -13.19
N PHE A 71 8.74 0.88 -13.11
CA PHE A 71 7.95 -0.15 -12.44
C PHE A 71 7.95 -1.46 -13.25
N PHE A 72 8.64 -2.49 -12.76
CA PHE A 72 8.79 -3.80 -13.40
C PHE A 72 9.25 -3.73 -14.86
N GLU A 73 10.03 -2.70 -15.25
CA GLU A 73 10.58 -2.61 -16.62
C GLU A 73 11.56 -3.76 -16.89
N ASN A 74 12.31 -4.18 -15.86
CA ASN A 74 13.16 -5.36 -15.87
C ASN A 74 12.80 -6.24 -14.66
N PHE A 75 12.61 -7.53 -14.89
CA PHE A 75 12.22 -8.46 -13.85
C PHE A 75 12.78 -9.87 -14.13
N TYR A 76 12.83 -10.69 -13.09
CA TYR A 76 13.15 -12.11 -13.20
C TYR A 76 12.16 -12.95 -12.38
N GLU A 77 12.04 -14.23 -12.73
CA GLU A 77 11.32 -15.21 -11.91
C GLU A 77 12.29 -15.85 -10.91
N ASP A 78 11.97 -15.78 -9.62
CA ASP A 78 12.66 -16.56 -8.60
C ASP A 78 11.96 -17.91 -8.46
N THR A 79 12.53 -18.94 -9.11
CA THR A 79 11.97 -20.30 -9.11
C THR A 79 12.19 -21.05 -7.80
N THR A 80 12.97 -20.50 -6.86
CA THR A 80 13.20 -21.13 -5.55
C THR A 80 12.05 -20.86 -4.58
N GLN A 81 11.25 -19.83 -4.86
CA GLN A 81 10.16 -19.38 -3.99
C GLN A 81 8.82 -20.05 -4.35
N ASN A 82 8.08 -20.45 -3.33
CA ASN A 82 6.70 -20.95 -3.49
C ASN A 82 5.69 -19.88 -3.03
N THR A 83 4.80 -19.48 -3.94
CA THR A 83 3.75 -18.48 -3.70
C THR A 83 2.51 -19.06 -3.01
N GLY A 84 2.34 -20.38 -3.01
CA GLY A 84 1.15 -21.05 -2.45
C GLY A 84 -0.15 -20.86 -3.24
N ASN A 85 -0.13 -20.22 -4.41
CA ASN A 85 -1.33 -19.82 -5.16
C ASN A 85 -1.24 -20.07 -6.69
N ASN A 86 -0.39 -21.02 -7.11
CA ASN A 86 -0.10 -21.34 -8.51
C ASN A 86 0.35 -20.15 -9.39
N CYS A 87 0.78 -19.05 -8.79
CA CYS A 87 1.43 -17.94 -9.49
C CYS A 87 2.96 -18.04 -9.36
N ARG A 88 3.66 -17.39 -10.28
CA ARG A 88 5.11 -17.21 -10.29
C ARG A 88 5.51 -16.15 -9.25
N TYR A 89 6.73 -16.25 -8.76
CA TYR A 89 7.35 -15.25 -7.89
C TYR A 89 8.21 -14.32 -8.75
N ILE A 90 7.64 -13.18 -9.16
CA ILE A 90 8.29 -12.25 -10.08
C ILE A 90 8.89 -11.09 -9.31
N VAL A 91 10.18 -10.83 -9.48
CA VAL A 91 10.95 -9.81 -8.75
C VAL A 91 11.35 -8.69 -9.70
N ASP A 92 11.06 -7.45 -9.33
CA ASP A 92 11.58 -6.25 -9.98
C ASP A 92 13.09 -6.15 -9.73
N SER A 93 13.86 -6.06 -10.81
CA SER A 93 15.33 -6.02 -10.73
C SER A 93 15.86 -4.71 -10.14
N LYS A 94 15.04 -3.65 -10.07
CA LYS A 94 15.47 -2.33 -9.59
C LYS A 94 15.43 -2.19 -8.07
N ASN A 95 14.43 -2.76 -7.40
CA ASN A 95 14.17 -2.49 -5.98
C ASN A 95 13.59 -3.66 -5.20
N THR A 96 13.77 -4.90 -5.68
CA THR A 96 13.37 -6.14 -4.99
C THR A 96 11.86 -6.31 -4.77
N MET A 97 11.04 -5.38 -5.28
CA MET A 97 9.58 -5.48 -5.22
C MET A 97 9.10 -6.77 -5.89
N VAL A 98 8.19 -7.48 -5.25
CA VAL A 98 7.74 -8.79 -5.73
C VAL A 98 6.25 -8.79 -6.06
N SER A 99 5.92 -9.35 -7.21
CA SER A 99 4.55 -9.76 -7.56
C SER A 99 4.38 -11.27 -7.41
N ILE A 100 3.38 -11.68 -6.60
CA ILE A 100 3.06 -13.09 -6.36
C ILE A 100 1.64 -13.50 -6.78
N HIS A 101 0.90 -12.60 -7.45
CA HIS A 101 -0.51 -12.81 -7.80
C HIS A 101 -0.81 -12.56 -9.29
N ALA A 102 0.10 -11.91 -10.01
CA ALA A 102 -0.19 -11.43 -11.36
C ALA A 102 0.13 -12.43 -12.47
N PHE A 103 0.97 -13.44 -12.19
CA PHE A 103 1.54 -14.31 -13.20
C PHE A 103 1.27 -15.79 -12.91
N PRO A 104 0.07 -16.32 -13.18
CA PRO A 104 -0.20 -17.75 -13.22
C PRO A 104 0.89 -18.58 -13.94
N LYS A 105 1.23 -19.75 -13.37
CA LYS A 105 2.27 -20.66 -13.91
C LYS A 105 1.87 -21.37 -15.20
N ASP A 106 0.57 -21.54 -15.43
CA ASP A 106 -0.01 -22.18 -16.62
C ASP A 106 0.00 -21.29 -17.87
N LYS A 107 0.49 -20.05 -17.75
CA LYS A 107 0.56 -19.06 -18.85
C LYS A 107 1.97 -18.54 -19.04
N ASP A 108 2.25 -18.14 -20.27
CA ASP A 108 3.51 -17.47 -20.65
C ASP A 108 3.56 -16.06 -20.00
N ILE A 109 4.70 -15.72 -19.43
CA ILE A 109 4.95 -14.41 -18.83
C ILE A 109 4.86 -13.30 -19.87
N GLN A 110 5.37 -13.50 -21.08
CA GLN A 110 5.41 -12.48 -22.14
C GLN A 110 4.00 -12.08 -22.58
N VAL A 111 3.05 -13.00 -22.51
CA VAL A 111 1.64 -12.72 -22.79
C VAL A 111 0.97 -11.95 -21.64
N GLN A 112 1.35 -12.26 -20.40
CA GLN A 112 0.74 -11.67 -19.20
C GLN A 112 1.30 -10.29 -18.86
N TYR A 113 2.57 -10.03 -19.18
CA TYR A 113 3.29 -8.83 -18.79
C TYR A 113 2.65 -7.52 -19.29
N PRO A 114 2.23 -7.37 -20.57
CA PRO A 114 1.53 -6.16 -21.01
C PRO A 114 0.24 -5.88 -20.24
N LEU A 115 -0.51 -6.94 -19.89
CA LEU A 115 -1.74 -6.82 -19.10
C LEU A 115 -1.44 -6.41 -17.64
N PHE A 116 -0.39 -6.96 -17.07
CA PHE A 116 0.10 -6.60 -15.74
C PHE A 116 0.46 -5.11 -15.69
N ILE A 117 1.35 -4.64 -16.57
CA ILE A 117 1.81 -3.25 -16.60
C ILE A 117 0.65 -2.29 -16.87
N SER A 118 -0.21 -2.57 -17.85
CA SER A 118 -1.36 -1.71 -18.15
C SER A 118 -2.35 -1.65 -16.97
N THR A 119 -2.55 -2.76 -16.26
CA THR A 119 -3.39 -2.81 -15.06
C THR A 119 -2.80 -1.97 -13.93
N MET A 120 -1.51 -2.11 -13.65
CA MET A 120 -0.87 -1.39 -12.56
C MET A 120 -0.75 0.10 -12.88
N LYS A 121 -0.40 0.47 -14.12
CA LYS A 121 -0.39 1.87 -14.57
C LYS A 121 -1.77 2.51 -14.41
N ARG A 122 -2.84 1.85 -14.84
CA ARG A 122 -4.21 2.34 -14.65
C ARG A 122 -4.58 2.51 -13.17
N ARG A 123 -4.15 1.60 -12.29
CA ARG A 123 -4.36 1.71 -10.83
C ARG A 123 -3.58 2.89 -10.25
N PHE A 124 -2.36 3.12 -10.74
CA PHE A 124 -1.54 4.27 -10.35
C PHE A 124 -2.18 5.59 -10.76
N GLU A 125 -2.70 5.70 -11.99
CA GLU A 125 -3.41 6.90 -12.43
C GLU A 125 -4.63 7.21 -11.55
N ARG A 126 -5.41 6.18 -11.18
CA ARG A 126 -6.52 6.33 -10.22
C ARG A 126 -6.04 6.78 -8.84
N MET A 127 -4.95 6.20 -8.34
CA MET A 127 -4.34 6.58 -7.06
C MET A 127 -3.91 8.05 -7.08
N LYS A 128 -3.20 8.49 -8.12
CA LYS A 128 -2.80 9.89 -8.32
C LYS A 128 -4.00 10.83 -8.32
N SER A 129 -5.03 10.50 -9.11
CA SER A 129 -6.25 11.32 -9.19
C SER A 129 -6.97 11.40 -7.84
N ALA A 130 -7.10 10.28 -7.13
CA ALA A 130 -7.71 10.27 -5.79
C ALA A 130 -6.92 11.13 -4.80
N ILE A 131 -5.59 11.02 -4.78
CA ILE A 131 -4.71 11.84 -3.92
C ILE A 131 -4.90 13.32 -4.23
N LYS A 132 -4.88 13.72 -5.51
CA LYS A 132 -5.05 15.12 -5.93
C LYS A 132 -6.42 15.72 -5.58
N ASN A 133 -7.43 14.88 -5.43
CA ASN A 133 -8.79 15.30 -5.08
C ASN A 133 -9.10 15.22 -3.57
N ALA A 134 -8.16 14.74 -2.76
CA ALA A 134 -8.31 14.55 -1.32
C ALA A 134 -7.67 15.71 -0.53
N GLN A 135 -8.16 15.96 0.69
CA GLN A 135 -7.62 16.97 1.61
C GLN A 135 -7.06 16.36 2.89
N HIS A 136 -7.58 15.19 3.29
CA HIS A 136 -7.15 14.46 4.48
C HIS A 136 -6.88 12.99 4.13
N ILE A 137 -5.61 12.68 3.88
CA ILE A 137 -5.18 11.40 3.34
C ILE A 137 -4.55 10.57 4.46
N LEU A 138 -5.11 9.37 4.68
CA LEU A 138 -4.57 8.38 5.60
C LEU A 138 -3.87 7.27 4.84
N PHE A 139 -2.56 7.13 5.10
CA PHE A 139 -1.78 5.98 4.69
C PHE A 139 -1.74 4.95 5.82
N VAL A 140 -2.14 3.70 5.53
CA VAL A 140 -2.08 2.59 6.49
C VAL A 140 -0.97 1.63 6.08
N SER A 141 -0.07 1.37 7.04
CA SER A 141 1.09 0.50 6.87
C SER A 141 1.17 -0.55 7.98
N ALA A 142 1.89 -1.63 7.72
CA ALA A 142 2.24 -2.64 8.72
C ALA A 142 3.69 -3.10 8.47
N ARG A 143 4.64 -2.22 8.79
CA ARG A 143 6.09 -2.45 8.62
C ARG A 143 6.87 -2.14 9.90
N GLU A 144 8.15 -2.49 9.91
CA GLU A 144 9.05 -2.08 10.99
C GLU A 144 9.08 -0.56 11.16
N PHE A 145 9.31 -0.11 12.39
CA PHE A 145 9.28 1.32 12.69
C PHE A 145 10.57 2.00 12.24
N ASP A 146 10.44 2.91 11.29
CA ASP A 146 11.50 3.78 10.83
C ASP A 146 10.94 5.20 10.67
N VAL A 147 11.25 6.05 11.65
CA VAL A 147 10.77 7.43 11.70
C VAL A 147 11.28 8.26 10.51
N GLN A 148 12.50 7.97 10.02
CA GLN A 148 13.10 8.72 8.93
C GLN A 148 12.42 8.35 7.61
N ALA A 149 12.25 7.06 7.34
CA ALA A 149 11.52 6.60 6.16
C ALA A 149 10.07 7.12 6.13
N PHE A 150 9.39 7.18 7.28
CA PHE A 150 8.03 7.72 7.37
C PHE A 150 7.99 9.22 7.09
N ARG A 151 8.95 9.97 7.65
CA ARG A 151 9.07 11.41 7.43
C ARG A 151 9.36 11.72 5.97
N ASP A 152 10.32 11.04 5.36
CA ASP A 152 10.72 11.28 3.96
C ASP A 152 9.59 10.94 2.99
N PHE A 153 8.88 9.84 3.26
CA PHE A 153 7.67 9.48 2.53
C PHE A 153 6.61 10.59 2.61
N LEU A 154 6.28 11.05 3.83
CA LEU A 154 5.26 12.09 4.03
C LEU A 154 5.65 13.43 3.39
N ILE A 155 6.92 13.86 3.51
CA ILE A 155 7.43 15.07 2.87
C ILE A 155 7.30 14.98 1.34
N THR A 156 7.63 13.82 0.77
CA THR A 156 7.52 13.60 -0.67
C THR A 156 6.06 13.67 -1.12
N MET A 157 5.15 13.03 -0.38
CA MET A 157 3.72 13.08 -0.70
C MET A 157 3.13 14.48 -0.55
N GLN A 158 3.54 15.24 0.47
CA GLN A 158 3.14 16.64 0.65
C GLN A 158 3.67 17.54 -0.48
N SER A 159 4.89 17.28 -0.96
CA SER A 159 5.45 17.97 -2.12
C SER A 159 4.71 17.62 -3.42
N TYR A 160 4.27 16.36 -3.56
CA TYR A 160 3.47 15.94 -4.71
C TYR A 160 2.09 16.59 -4.72
N HIS A 161 1.42 16.73 -3.57
CA HIS A 161 0.11 17.39 -3.45
C HIS A 161 -0.07 17.99 -2.05
N ASN A 162 -0.37 19.29 -1.98
CA ASN A 162 -0.52 20.00 -0.72
C ASN A 162 -1.86 19.64 -0.03
N ALA A 163 -1.80 18.68 0.90
CA ALA A 163 -2.92 18.18 1.70
C ALA A 163 -2.42 17.75 3.08
N ASN A 164 -3.36 17.39 3.97
CA ASN A 164 -3.02 16.81 5.26
C ASN A 164 -2.77 15.30 5.09
N TYR A 165 -1.58 14.86 5.48
CA TYR A 165 -1.22 13.44 5.43
C TYR A 165 -1.05 12.88 6.83
N THR A 166 -1.58 11.68 7.05
CA THR A 166 -1.35 10.89 8.27
C THR A 166 -0.86 9.52 7.84
N LEU A 167 0.16 9.00 8.53
CA LEU A 167 0.63 7.63 8.38
C LEU A 167 0.34 6.87 9.66
N LEU A 168 -0.55 5.89 9.58
CA LEU A 168 -0.83 4.93 10.65
C LEU A 168 -0.05 3.64 10.37
N ASN A 169 1.02 3.42 11.14
CA ASN A 169 1.79 2.17 11.07
C ASN A 169 1.36 1.22 12.18
N LEU A 170 0.68 0.14 11.80
CA LEU A 170 0.24 -0.91 12.69
C LEU A 170 1.39 -1.88 12.95
N ARG A 171 1.74 -2.07 14.22
CA ARG A 171 2.79 -3.01 14.63
C ARG A 171 2.25 -3.99 15.65
N HIS A 172 2.67 -5.24 15.52
CA HIS A 172 2.53 -6.20 16.60
C HIS A 172 3.78 -6.11 17.49
N ILE A 173 3.62 -5.58 18.69
CA ILE A 173 4.66 -5.63 19.72
C ILE A 173 4.31 -6.83 20.61
N PRO A 174 5.12 -7.91 20.62
CA PRO A 174 4.90 -9.00 21.56
C PRO A 174 4.86 -8.46 22.99
N GLU A 175 3.91 -8.92 23.81
CA GLU A 175 3.62 -8.39 25.16
C GLU A 175 4.86 -8.22 26.05
N GLN A 176 5.87 -9.07 25.86
CA GLN A 176 7.15 -9.06 26.60
C GLN A 176 7.99 -7.79 26.41
N LYS A 177 7.71 -6.95 25.40
CA LYS A 177 8.44 -5.70 25.13
C LYS A 177 7.73 -4.42 25.58
N LEU A 178 6.53 -4.52 26.16
CA LEU A 178 5.77 -3.36 26.65
C LEU A 178 6.21 -2.87 28.06
N GLN A 179 7.18 -3.54 28.68
CA GLN A 179 7.70 -3.21 30.02
C GLN A 179 9.03 -2.43 30.01
N ARG A 180 9.33 -1.67 28.96
CA ARG A 180 10.50 -0.78 28.92
C ARG A 180 10.13 0.61 28.44
#